data_AF-Q0CHH1-F1
#
_entry.id   AF-Q0CHH1-F1
#
_cell.length_a   1.000
_cell.length_b   1.000
_cell.length_c   1.000
_cell.angle_alpha   90.00
_cell.angle_beta   90.00
_cell.angle_gamma   90.00
#
_symmetry.space_group_name_H-M   'P 1'
#
loop_
_entity.id
_entity.type
_entity.pdbx_description
1 polymer ?
#
loop_
_entity_poly.entity_id
_entity_poly.type
_entity_poly.pdbx_seq_one_letter_code
_entity_poly.pdbx_strand_id
1 'polypeptide(L)'
;MAAVRASKSTVSSDLARELDIAMKNESEKATTDGKRILSLLSARLKEDDRILADLEKVASGITPTGDDASIVKRTSELGALLSQCVAEEIQCRLDRLYLENLSINQEDPDCGPSAVNNEAILALEEELESLYSEIEVLAEISTKQQFSEPILRELQNHHGQMRIASHEKLDHILHAMIEMTSSSELLTKSLHDRESFCGAFEAFAAAYRSEIGNQFLEQTSSRRDTLKRRSIQQTMKPSANIPAFLSESQESHVLASLLRRIGLSFESVFQSEEKDGGANALAEKRQHLLECLRNFGVAADSPLVTETVSTDQATRLLLSALHSDSHQETSLTDVDNEKGLSELEAQLGVIQKGIGRLDMDSLYRRDKNQERFLETWS
;
A
#
# COMPACT_ATOMS: atom_id res chain seq x y z
N MET A 1 42.95 -54.50 20.94
CA MET A 1 41.73 -53.67 21.13
C MET A 1 41.96 -52.37 21.91
N ALA A 2 42.86 -52.30 22.90
CA ALA A 2 43.10 -51.07 23.67
C ALA A 2 43.72 -49.91 22.85
N ALA A 3 44.69 -50.19 21.97
CA ALA A 3 45.33 -49.19 21.12
C ALA A 3 44.37 -48.50 20.13
N VAL A 4 43.37 -49.22 19.63
CA VAL A 4 42.35 -48.70 18.70
C VAL A 4 41.32 -47.81 19.40
N ARG A 5 41.09 -47.99 20.71
CA ARG A 5 40.23 -47.08 21.50
C ARG A 5 40.97 -45.80 21.86
N ALA A 6 42.23 -45.89 22.24
CA ALA A 6 43.05 -44.73 22.56
C ALA A 6 43.27 -43.82 21.33
N SER A 7 43.46 -44.40 20.14
CA SER A 7 43.59 -43.62 18.90
C SER A 7 42.28 -42.95 18.46
N LYS A 8 41.12 -43.54 18.77
CA LYS A 8 39.80 -42.95 18.48
C LYS A 8 39.49 -41.76 19.39
N SER A 9 39.85 -41.84 20.68
CA SER A 9 39.63 -40.72 21.61
C SER A 9 40.53 -39.53 21.30
N THR A 10 41.77 -39.74 20.86
CA THR A 10 42.68 -38.65 20.48
C THR A 10 42.22 -37.96 19.20
N VAL A 11 41.74 -38.71 18.20
CA VAL A 11 41.19 -38.13 16.97
C VAL A 11 39.90 -37.35 17.24
N SER A 12 39.05 -37.84 18.15
CA SER A 12 37.83 -37.14 18.58
C SER A 12 38.13 -35.85 19.34
N SER A 13 39.14 -35.84 20.22
CA SER A 13 39.56 -34.62 20.93
C SER A 13 40.21 -33.58 20.02
N ASP A 14 40.96 -34.02 19.02
CA ASP A 14 41.58 -33.11 18.04
C ASP A 14 40.51 -32.45 17.15
N LEU A 15 39.50 -33.21 16.71
CA LEU A 15 38.36 -32.69 15.95
C LEU A 15 37.53 -31.69 16.77
N ALA A 16 37.28 -31.99 18.06
CA ALA A 16 36.58 -31.08 18.95
C ALA A 16 37.35 -29.77 19.13
N ARG A 17 38.67 -29.85 19.29
CA ARG A 17 39.54 -28.67 19.40
C ARG A 17 39.56 -27.82 18.13
N GLU A 18 39.58 -28.47 16.96
CA GLU A 18 39.51 -27.78 15.67
C GLU A 18 38.17 -27.06 15.48
N LEU A 19 37.07 -27.71 15.83
CA LEU A 19 35.73 -27.13 15.77
C LEU A 19 35.54 -25.98 16.77
N ASP A 20 36.11 -26.06 17.97
CA ASP A 20 36.14 -24.96 18.95
C ASP A 20 36.90 -23.74 18.43
N ILE A 21 38.03 -23.96 17.75
CA ILE A 21 38.81 -22.88 17.12
C ILE A 21 37.99 -22.27 15.98
N ALA A 22 37.36 -23.09 15.13
CA ALA A 22 36.50 -22.62 14.05
C ALA A 22 35.30 -21.81 14.57
N MET A 23 34.66 -22.26 15.64
CA MET A 23 33.52 -21.57 16.27
C MET A 23 33.94 -20.23 16.87
N LYS A 24 35.11 -20.15 17.52
CA LYS A 24 35.66 -18.87 18.02
C LYS A 24 35.97 -17.90 16.89
N ASN A 25 36.58 -18.39 15.81
CA ASN A 25 36.91 -17.57 14.64
C ASN A 25 35.64 -17.04 13.95
N GLU A 26 34.62 -17.88 13.76
CA GLU A 26 33.36 -17.45 13.13
C GLU A 26 32.56 -16.51 14.04
N SER A 27 32.62 -16.70 15.36
CA SER A 27 32.06 -15.77 16.34
C SER A 27 32.75 -14.40 16.29
N GLU A 28 34.08 -14.36 16.28
CA GLU A 28 34.84 -13.11 16.15
C GLU A 28 34.50 -12.41 14.83
N LYS A 29 34.49 -13.15 13.72
CA LYS A 29 34.08 -12.65 12.41
C LYS A 29 32.67 -12.05 12.44
N ALA A 30 31.69 -12.74 13.02
CA ALA A 30 30.32 -12.24 13.17
C ALA A 30 30.27 -10.91 13.97
N THR A 31 31.09 -10.75 15.02
CA THR A 31 31.17 -9.47 15.75
C THR A 31 31.82 -8.35 14.93
N THR A 32 32.85 -8.65 14.13
CA THR A 32 33.50 -7.65 13.27
C THR A 32 32.59 -7.21 12.12
N ASP A 33 31.86 -8.14 11.52
CA ASP A 33 30.89 -7.86 10.46
C ASP A 33 29.70 -7.07 11.02
N GLY A 34 29.24 -7.37 12.25
CA GLY A 34 28.24 -6.56 12.95
C GLY A 34 28.68 -5.10 13.14
N LYS A 35 29.92 -4.86 13.59
CA LYS A 35 30.48 -3.50 13.72
C LYS A 35 30.58 -2.79 12.37
N ARG A 36 30.95 -3.51 11.30
CA ARG A 36 31.02 -2.98 9.92
C ARG A 36 29.64 -2.53 9.44
N ILE A 37 28.62 -3.37 9.64
CA ILE A 37 27.25 -3.08 9.21
C ILE A 37 26.66 -1.90 9.99
N LEU A 38 26.89 -1.82 11.31
CA LEU A 38 26.48 -0.67 12.11
C LEU A 38 27.16 0.63 11.66
N SER A 39 28.45 0.57 11.29
CA SER A 39 29.17 1.72 10.75
C SER A 39 28.61 2.17 9.41
N LEU A 40 28.29 1.21 8.53
CA LEU A 40 27.65 1.47 7.23
C LEU A 40 26.26 2.08 7.41
N LEU A 41 25.44 1.55 8.33
CA LEU A 41 24.12 2.07 8.66
C LEU A 41 24.21 3.51 9.18
N SER A 42 25.14 3.78 10.10
CA SER A 42 25.32 5.14 10.62
C SER A 42 25.78 6.13 9.55
N ALA A 43 26.67 5.71 8.65
CA ALA A 43 27.09 6.55 7.52
C ALA A 43 25.93 6.81 6.55
N ARG A 44 25.10 5.79 6.28
CA ARG A 44 23.95 5.93 5.39
C ARG A 44 22.87 6.83 5.99
N LEU A 45 22.51 6.66 7.26
CA LEU A 45 21.53 7.52 7.91
C LEU A 45 21.95 8.99 7.91
N LYS A 46 23.24 9.27 8.13
CA LYS A 46 23.77 10.64 8.01
C LYS A 46 23.67 11.21 6.59
N GLU A 47 23.86 10.36 5.59
CA GLU A 47 23.70 10.74 4.19
C GLU A 47 22.23 11.04 3.88
N ASP A 48 21.32 10.18 4.31
CA ASP A 48 19.88 10.34 4.15
C ASP A 48 19.39 11.60 4.88
N ASP A 49 19.88 11.91 6.09
CA ASP A 49 19.59 13.15 6.80
C ASP A 49 20.05 14.39 6.02
N ARG A 50 21.22 14.32 5.36
CA ARG A 50 21.71 15.40 4.50
C ARG A 50 20.81 15.59 3.28
N ILE A 51 20.43 14.48 2.64
CA ILE A 51 19.51 14.49 1.50
C ILE A 51 18.18 15.11 1.93
N LEU A 52 17.62 14.72 3.07
CA LEU A 52 16.37 15.28 3.61
C LEU A 52 16.47 16.79 3.84
N ALA A 53 17.58 17.28 4.41
CA ALA A 53 17.80 18.71 4.58
C ALA A 53 17.88 19.46 3.24
N ASP A 54 18.53 18.86 2.23
CA ASP A 54 18.58 19.41 0.88
C ASP A 54 17.18 19.39 0.21
N LEU A 55 16.41 18.33 0.39
CA LEU A 55 15.03 18.22 -0.09
C LEU A 55 14.09 19.22 0.57
N GLU A 56 14.21 19.46 1.88
CA GLU A 56 13.46 20.49 2.60
C GLU A 56 13.73 21.87 2.00
N LYS A 57 14.99 22.16 1.69
CA LYS A 57 15.37 23.42 1.02
C LYS A 57 14.73 23.52 -0.37
N VAL A 58 14.72 22.44 -1.16
CA VAL A 58 14.06 22.42 -2.47
C VAL A 58 12.55 22.62 -2.34
N ALA A 59 11.92 21.96 -1.35
CA ALA A 59 10.49 22.05 -1.07
C ALA A 59 10.08 23.46 -0.62
N SER A 60 10.89 24.13 0.21
CA SER A 60 10.64 25.52 0.63
C SER A 60 10.64 26.51 -0.54
N GLY A 61 11.31 26.16 -1.65
CA GLY A 61 11.33 26.94 -2.88
C GLY A 61 10.14 26.68 -3.80
N ILE A 62 9.15 25.87 -3.40
CA ILE A 62 7.89 25.67 -4.11
C ILE A 62 6.91 26.72 -3.58
N THR A 63 6.90 27.89 -4.23
CA THR A 63 5.98 28.97 -3.86
C THR A 63 4.56 28.61 -4.29
N PRO A 64 3.54 28.79 -3.42
CA PRO A 64 2.15 28.66 -3.84
C PRO A 64 1.86 29.66 -4.96
N THR A 65 1.09 29.24 -5.94
CA THR A 65 0.57 30.11 -7.00
C THR A 65 0.02 31.39 -6.38
N GLY A 66 0.51 32.54 -6.85
CA GLY A 66 0.12 33.85 -6.34
C GLY A 66 -1.34 34.17 -6.61
N ASP A 67 -1.77 35.37 -6.22
CA ASP A 67 -3.14 35.88 -6.39
C ASP A 67 -3.46 36.22 -7.86
N ASP A 68 -3.29 35.24 -8.75
CA ASP A 68 -3.53 35.34 -10.19
C ASP A 68 -5.00 35.68 -10.47
N ALA A 69 -5.92 35.22 -9.62
CA ALA A 69 -7.34 35.55 -9.71
C ALA A 69 -7.58 37.05 -9.53
N SER A 70 -6.92 37.71 -8.58
CA SER A 70 -6.99 39.16 -8.43
C SER A 70 -6.41 39.91 -9.62
N ILE A 71 -5.32 39.40 -10.21
CA ILE A 71 -4.64 40.05 -11.34
C ILE A 71 -5.52 39.93 -12.59
N VAL A 72 -6.12 38.77 -12.86
CA VAL A 72 -7.07 38.56 -13.96
C VAL A 72 -8.27 39.49 -13.80
N LYS A 73 -8.86 39.53 -12.59
CA LYS A 73 -10.01 40.40 -12.30
C LYS A 73 -9.67 41.87 -12.51
N ARG A 74 -8.55 42.32 -11.93
CA ARG A 74 -8.07 43.70 -12.07
C ARG A 74 -7.80 44.07 -13.54
N THR A 75 -7.23 43.14 -14.31
CA THR A 75 -6.97 43.36 -15.75
C THR A 75 -8.29 43.53 -16.52
N SER A 76 -9.31 42.73 -16.19
CA SER A 76 -10.64 42.88 -16.82
C SER A 76 -11.33 44.19 -16.44
N GLU A 77 -11.26 44.60 -15.18
CA GLU A 77 -11.84 45.86 -14.69
C GLU A 77 -11.16 47.08 -15.34
N LEU A 78 -9.83 47.09 -15.37
CA LEU A 78 -9.06 48.17 -16.00
C LEU A 78 -9.23 48.18 -17.53
N GLY A 79 -9.37 47.02 -18.16
CA GLY A 79 -9.65 46.92 -19.59
C GLY A 79 -11.01 47.51 -19.95
N ALA A 80 -12.06 47.22 -19.19
CA ALA A 80 -13.39 47.79 -19.39
C ALA A 80 -13.42 49.30 -19.18
N LEU A 81 -12.70 49.79 -18.17
CA LEU A 81 -12.60 51.23 -17.90
C LEU A 81 -11.84 51.96 -19.03
N LEU A 82 -10.76 51.35 -19.53
CA LEU A 82 -10.00 51.92 -20.64
C LEU A 82 -10.81 51.94 -21.94
N SER A 83 -11.58 50.89 -22.25
CA SER A 83 -12.45 50.90 -23.43
C SER A 83 -13.54 51.97 -23.34
N GLN A 84 -14.13 52.16 -22.15
CA GLN A 84 -15.11 53.22 -21.93
C GLN A 84 -14.50 54.61 -22.15
N CYS A 85 -13.33 54.89 -21.54
CA CYS A 85 -12.66 56.18 -21.71
C CYS A 85 -12.28 56.45 -23.17
N VAL A 86 -11.85 55.43 -23.92
CA VAL A 86 -11.51 55.58 -25.35
C VAL A 86 -12.75 55.84 -26.18
N ALA A 87 -13.85 55.14 -25.93
CA ALA A 87 -15.11 55.37 -26.63
C ALA A 87 -15.63 56.79 -26.37
N GLU A 88 -15.67 57.21 -25.09
CA GLU A 88 -16.08 58.55 -24.68
C GLU A 88 -15.19 59.64 -25.29
N GLU A 89 -13.87 59.43 -25.37
CA GLU A 89 -12.95 60.38 -26.01
C GLU A 89 -13.28 60.56 -27.51
N ILE A 90 -13.50 59.46 -28.23
CA ILE A 90 -13.81 59.49 -29.66
C ILE A 90 -15.16 60.16 -29.89
N GLN A 91 -16.17 59.82 -29.09
CA GLN A 91 -17.51 60.44 -29.13
C GLN A 91 -17.43 61.94 -28.87
N CYS A 92 -16.75 62.37 -27.80
CA CYS A 92 -16.56 63.79 -27.49
C CYS A 92 -15.84 64.54 -28.61
N ARG A 93 -14.88 63.91 -29.29
CA ARG A 93 -14.17 64.50 -30.43
C ARG A 93 -15.07 64.64 -31.66
N LEU A 94 -15.94 63.66 -31.91
CA LEU A 94 -16.95 63.71 -32.97
C LEU A 94 -17.98 64.82 -32.71
N ASP A 95 -18.54 64.88 -31.50
CA ASP A 95 -19.49 65.92 -31.10
C ASP A 95 -18.88 67.31 -31.26
N ARG A 96 -17.63 67.48 -30.83
CA ARG A 96 -16.92 68.74 -30.98
C ARG A 96 -16.75 69.13 -32.46
N LEU A 97 -16.31 68.20 -33.32
CA LEU A 97 -16.17 68.46 -34.75
C LEU A 97 -17.51 68.77 -35.42
N TYR A 98 -18.59 68.11 -34.99
CA TYR A 98 -19.94 68.38 -35.47
C TYR A 98 -20.37 69.82 -35.14
N LEU A 99 -20.20 70.24 -33.88
CA LEU A 99 -20.52 71.60 -33.43
C LEU A 99 -19.65 72.67 -34.10
N GLU A 100 -18.34 72.42 -34.26
CA GLU A 100 -17.43 73.33 -34.97
C GLU A 100 -17.88 73.51 -36.44
N ASN A 101 -18.26 72.43 -37.14
CA ASN A 101 -18.75 72.52 -38.52
C ASN A 101 -20.10 73.24 -38.63
N LEU A 102 -21.02 73.06 -37.68
CA LEU A 102 -22.29 73.81 -37.67
C LEU A 102 -22.04 75.32 -37.53
N SER A 103 -21.09 75.71 -36.69
CA SER A 103 -20.76 77.13 -36.48
C SER A 103 -20.19 77.82 -37.73
N ILE A 104 -19.37 77.10 -38.51
CA ILE A 104 -18.77 77.62 -39.76
C ILE A 104 -19.84 77.81 -40.85
N ASN A 105 -20.80 76.89 -40.96
CA ASN A 105 -21.86 76.95 -41.98
C ASN A 105 -22.93 78.01 -41.68
N GLN A 106 -22.99 78.53 -40.45
CA GLN A 106 -23.96 79.55 -40.04
C GLN A 106 -23.50 80.98 -40.39
N GLU A 107 -22.23 81.17 -40.73
CA GLU A 107 -21.65 82.47 -41.12
C GLU A 107 -21.85 82.82 -42.61
N ASP A 108 -22.39 81.91 -43.43
CA ASP A 108 -22.64 82.13 -44.87
C ASP A 108 -24.13 82.52 -45.11
N PRO A 109 -24.45 83.80 -45.41
CA PRO A 109 -25.82 84.30 -45.38
C PRO A 109 -26.66 84.00 -46.65
N ASP A 110 -26.15 83.24 -47.62
CA ASP A 110 -26.77 83.12 -48.95
C ASP A 110 -27.54 81.79 -49.20
N CYS A 111 -27.64 80.92 -48.19
CA CYS A 111 -28.40 79.67 -48.31
C CYS A 111 -29.79 79.81 -47.66
N GLY A 112 -30.80 80.11 -48.48
CA GLY A 112 -32.21 80.16 -48.05
C GLY A 112 -32.70 78.83 -47.45
N PRO A 113 -33.86 78.82 -46.75
CA PRO A 113 -34.36 77.66 -46.03
C PRO A 113 -34.80 76.59 -47.03
N SER A 114 -33.84 75.78 -47.48
CA SER A 114 -34.11 74.53 -48.17
C SER A 114 -34.96 73.71 -47.22
N ALA A 115 -36.12 73.26 -47.68
CA ALA A 115 -36.92 72.26 -47.00
C ALA A 115 -36.07 70.99 -46.91
N VAL A 116 -35.22 70.92 -45.88
CA VAL A 116 -34.37 69.78 -45.61
C VAL A 116 -35.32 68.61 -45.39
N ASN A 117 -35.21 67.58 -46.23
CA ASN A 117 -36.00 66.37 -46.14
C ASN A 117 -35.87 65.83 -44.71
N ASN A 118 -36.93 65.92 -43.90
CA ASN A 118 -36.96 65.36 -42.55
C ASN A 118 -36.56 63.87 -42.55
N GLU A 119 -36.87 63.15 -43.62
CA GLU A 119 -36.46 61.76 -43.84
C GLU A 119 -34.94 61.58 -43.97
N ALA A 120 -34.24 62.55 -44.58
CA ALA A 120 -32.78 62.53 -44.69
C ALA A 120 -32.09 62.89 -43.36
N ILE A 121 -32.69 63.76 -42.55
CA ILE A 121 -32.20 64.06 -41.19
C ILE A 121 -32.37 62.83 -40.29
N LEU A 122 -33.54 62.20 -40.31
CA LEU A 122 -33.82 60.98 -39.54
C LEU A 122 -32.89 59.82 -39.93
N ALA A 123 -32.62 59.63 -41.22
CA ALA A 123 -31.65 58.62 -41.67
C ALA A 123 -30.23 58.90 -41.16
N LEU A 124 -29.82 60.18 -41.13
CA LEU A 124 -28.51 60.58 -40.60
C LEU A 124 -28.39 60.38 -39.08
N GLU A 125 -29.47 60.63 -38.33
CA GLU A 125 -29.52 60.37 -36.89
C GLU A 125 -29.41 58.87 -36.59
N GLU A 126 -30.07 58.02 -37.38
CA GLU A 126 -29.96 56.56 -37.27
C GLU A 126 -28.53 56.07 -37.60
N GLU A 127 -27.91 56.61 -38.65
CA GLU A 127 -26.51 56.30 -39.00
C GLU A 127 -25.53 56.77 -37.90
N LEU A 128 -25.78 57.91 -37.26
CA LEU A 128 -24.95 58.43 -36.16
C LEU A 128 -25.06 57.55 -34.90
N GLU A 129 -26.27 57.14 -34.54
CA GLU A 129 -26.49 56.23 -33.41
C GLU A 129 -25.81 54.87 -33.66
N SER A 130 -25.92 54.36 -34.89
CA SER A 130 -25.18 53.16 -35.32
C SER A 130 -23.67 53.36 -35.17
N LEU A 131 -23.13 54.51 -35.59
CA LEU A 131 -21.69 54.81 -35.48
C LEU A 131 -21.23 54.85 -34.01
N TYR A 132 -22.02 55.43 -33.10
CA TYR A 132 -21.67 55.48 -31.68
C TYR A 132 -21.64 54.09 -31.03
N SER A 133 -22.57 53.22 -31.41
CA SER A 133 -22.56 51.82 -30.96
C SER A 133 -21.34 51.06 -31.50
N GLU A 134 -20.92 51.32 -32.74
CA GLU A 134 -19.74 50.70 -33.34
C GLU A 134 -18.45 51.17 -32.67
N ILE A 135 -18.35 52.45 -32.31
CA ILE A 135 -17.20 53.00 -31.57
C ILE A 135 -17.01 52.32 -30.22
N GLU A 136 -18.10 52.05 -29.49
CA GLU A 136 -18.04 51.34 -28.20
C GLU A 136 -17.48 49.92 -28.38
N VAL A 137 -17.99 49.17 -29.36
CA VAL A 137 -17.53 47.81 -29.67
C VAL A 137 -16.08 47.80 -30.15
N LEU A 138 -15.69 48.75 -31.01
CA LEU A 138 -14.32 48.84 -31.50
C LEU A 138 -13.33 49.24 -30.40
N ALA A 139 -13.73 50.14 -29.48
CA ALA A 139 -12.92 50.50 -28.32
C ALA A 139 -12.73 49.30 -27.38
N GLU A 140 -13.77 48.49 -27.16
CA GLU A 140 -13.68 47.25 -26.40
C GLU A 140 -12.71 46.26 -27.05
N ILE A 141 -12.88 45.97 -28.34
CA ILE A 141 -12.04 45.03 -29.09
C ILE A 141 -10.58 45.50 -29.12
N SER A 142 -10.34 46.79 -29.40
CA SER A 142 -9.00 47.37 -29.44
C SER A 142 -8.30 47.26 -28.09
N THR A 143 -8.99 47.63 -27.02
CA THR A 143 -8.44 47.58 -25.66
C THR A 143 -8.14 46.15 -25.23
N LYS A 144 -9.05 45.22 -25.53
CA LYS A 144 -8.88 43.80 -25.25
C LYS A 144 -7.68 43.22 -25.98
N GLN A 145 -7.53 43.52 -27.27
CA GLN A 145 -6.46 42.96 -28.09
C GLN A 145 -5.09 43.58 -27.78
N GLN A 146 -5.04 44.87 -27.44
CA GLN A 146 -3.79 45.58 -27.17
C GLN A 146 -3.27 45.36 -25.75
N PHE A 147 -4.15 45.19 -24.76
CA PHE A 147 -3.77 45.14 -23.36
C PHE A 147 -4.22 43.87 -22.66
N SER A 148 -5.53 43.60 -22.61
CA SER A 148 -6.07 42.52 -21.77
C SER A 148 -5.56 41.14 -22.19
N GLU A 149 -5.60 40.81 -23.48
CA GLU A 149 -5.16 39.51 -23.99
C GLU A 149 -3.65 39.27 -23.82
N PRO A 150 -2.75 40.21 -24.17
CA PRO A 150 -1.32 40.05 -23.89
C PRO A 150 -1.00 39.85 -22.41
N ILE A 151 -1.64 40.60 -21.51
CA ILE A 151 -1.43 40.48 -20.06
C ILE A 151 -1.86 39.09 -19.57
N LEU A 152 -3.04 38.63 -19.97
CA LEU A 152 -3.54 37.31 -19.59
C LEU A 152 -2.67 36.17 -20.16
N ARG A 153 -2.18 36.32 -21.39
CA ARG A 153 -1.28 35.36 -22.01
C ARG A 153 0.05 35.26 -21.27
N GLU A 154 0.64 36.40 -20.91
CA GLU A 154 1.91 36.41 -20.19
C GLU A 154 1.75 35.84 -18.77
N LEU A 155 0.64 36.15 -18.10
CA LEU A 155 0.28 35.53 -16.82
C LEU A 155 0.18 34.01 -16.93
N GLN A 156 -0.52 33.51 -17.96
CA GLN A 156 -0.65 32.08 -18.21
C GLN A 156 0.70 31.42 -18.53
N ASN A 157 1.55 32.07 -19.32
CA ASN A 157 2.90 31.59 -19.63
C ASN A 157 3.76 31.52 -18.37
N HIS A 158 3.76 32.57 -17.55
CA HIS A 158 4.48 32.62 -16.28
C HIS A 158 4.01 31.51 -15.34
N HIS A 159 2.70 31.34 -15.20
CA HIS A 159 2.12 30.27 -14.40
C HIS A 159 2.50 28.88 -14.94
N GLY A 160 2.49 28.70 -16.26
CA GLY A 160 2.95 27.48 -16.92
C GLY A 160 4.41 27.15 -16.59
N GLN A 161 5.30 28.14 -16.66
CA GLN A 161 6.72 27.97 -16.31
C GLN A 161 6.91 27.65 -14.83
N MET A 162 6.22 28.38 -13.94
CA MET A 162 6.27 28.12 -12.49
C MET A 162 5.78 26.72 -12.15
N ARG A 163 4.71 26.26 -12.80
CA ARG A 163 4.22 24.88 -12.68
C ARG A 163 5.23 23.86 -13.13
N ILE A 164 5.83 24.03 -14.31
CA ILE A 164 6.87 23.11 -14.82
C ILE A 164 8.03 23.04 -13.83
N ALA A 165 8.56 24.18 -13.40
CA ALA A 165 9.65 24.24 -12.43
C ALA A 165 9.27 23.61 -11.07
N SER A 166 8.04 23.80 -10.61
CA SER A 166 7.55 23.16 -9.39
C SER A 166 7.44 21.64 -9.54
N HIS A 167 6.99 21.18 -10.72
CA HIS A 167 6.85 19.76 -11.02
C HIS A 167 8.22 19.09 -11.10
N GLU A 168 9.21 19.73 -11.75
CA GLU A 168 10.60 19.23 -11.79
C GLU A 168 11.20 19.09 -10.38
N LYS A 169 10.94 20.06 -9.49
CA LYS A 169 11.38 19.98 -8.08
C LYS A 169 10.69 18.84 -7.34
N LEU A 170 9.38 18.66 -7.52
CA LEU A 170 8.63 17.57 -6.91
C LEU A 170 9.08 16.20 -7.42
N ASP A 171 9.37 16.09 -8.71
CA ASP A 171 9.88 14.86 -9.32
C ASP A 171 11.28 14.51 -8.77
N HIS A 172 12.14 15.52 -8.58
CA HIS A 172 13.42 15.33 -7.91
C HIS A 172 13.26 14.84 -6.46
N ILE A 173 12.33 15.43 -5.69
CA ILE A 173 12.01 14.98 -4.32
C ILE A 173 11.54 13.52 -4.34
N LEU A 174 10.63 13.17 -5.25
CA LEU A 174 10.11 11.83 -5.40
C LEU A 174 11.23 10.83 -5.73
N HIS A 175 12.12 11.15 -6.68
CA HIS A 175 13.24 10.30 -7.04
C HIS A 175 14.19 10.05 -5.85
N ALA A 176 14.52 11.10 -5.10
CA ALA A 176 15.36 10.99 -3.91
C ALA A 176 14.70 10.13 -2.82
N MET A 177 13.39 10.28 -2.60
CA MET A 177 12.65 9.43 -1.66
C MET A 177 12.62 7.95 -2.09
N ILE A 178 12.48 7.67 -3.38
CA ILE A 178 12.53 6.30 -3.93
C ILE A 178 13.92 5.69 -3.69
N GLU A 179 14.98 6.43 -3.96
CA GLU A 179 16.36 5.98 -3.74
C GLU A 179 16.63 5.69 -2.26
N MET A 180 16.23 6.62 -1.37
CA MET A 180 16.36 6.44 0.07
C MET A 180 15.60 5.21 0.55
N THR A 181 14.35 5.05 0.12
CA THR A 181 13.50 3.90 0.50
C THR A 181 14.13 2.59 0.01
N SER A 182 14.54 2.53 -1.26
CA SER A 182 15.21 1.36 -1.84
C SER A 182 16.50 0.99 -1.09
N SER A 183 17.28 2.00 -0.69
CA SER A 183 18.51 1.78 0.08
C SER A 183 18.24 1.27 1.50
N SER A 184 17.18 1.76 2.13
CA SER A 184 16.74 1.33 3.46
C SER A 184 16.23 -0.10 3.44
N GLU A 185 15.47 -0.48 2.41
CA GLU A 185 15.03 -1.86 2.18
C GLU A 185 16.21 -2.83 2.01
N LEU A 186 17.20 -2.45 1.21
CA LEU A 186 18.42 -3.25 1.02
C LEU A 186 19.19 -3.44 2.34
N LEU A 187 19.33 -2.38 3.14
CA LEU A 187 19.98 -2.46 4.45
C LEU A 187 19.19 -3.33 5.44
N THR A 188 17.87 -3.16 5.45
CA THR A 188 16.96 -3.96 6.31
C THR A 188 17.06 -5.44 5.96
N LYS A 189 17.08 -5.77 4.66
CA LYS A 189 17.29 -7.15 4.20
C LYS A 189 18.64 -7.71 4.64
N SER A 190 19.73 -6.95 4.48
CA SER A 190 21.06 -7.38 4.92
C SER A 190 21.14 -7.58 6.44
N LEU A 191 20.46 -6.73 7.23
CA LEU A 191 20.37 -6.89 8.67
C LEU A 191 19.58 -8.14 9.07
N HIS A 192 18.47 -8.41 8.39
CA HIS A 192 17.65 -9.60 8.61
C HIS A 192 18.38 -10.90 8.27
N ASP A 193 19.08 -10.93 7.13
CA ASP A 193 19.91 -12.07 6.72
C ASP A 193 21.01 -12.36 7.77
N ARG A 194 21.62 -11.30 8.31
CA ARG A 194 22.64 -11.41 9.36
C ARG A 194 22.06 -11.89 10.68
N GLU A 195 20.93 -11.33 11.10
CA GLU A 195 20.23 -11.77 12.32
C GLU A 195 19.88 -13.25 12.25
N SER A 196 19.35 -13.69 11.11
CA SER A 196 19.06 -15.09 10.83
C SER A 196 20.31 -15.98 10.90
N PHE A 197 21.42 -15.53 10.32
CA PHE A 197 22.71 -16.23 10.41
C PHE A 197 23.21 -16.33 11.85
N CYS A 198 23.22 -15.21 12.59
CA CYS A 198 23.66 -15.19 13.99
C CYS A 198 22.78 -16.10 14.85
N GLY A 199 21.45 -16.06 14.69
CA GLY A 199 20.53 -16.94 15.41
C GLY A 199 20.76 -18.43 15.11
N ALA A 200 20.98 -18.79 13.83
CA ALA A 200 21.30 -20.15 13.43
C ALA A 200 22.66 -20.61 13.99
N PHE A 201 23.66 -19.73 13.95
CA PHE A 201 24.99 -20.01 14.49
C PHE A 201 24.96 -20.18 16.02
N GLU A 202 24.21 -19.35 16.74
CA GLU A 202 24.03 -19.46 18.19
C GLU A 202 23.29 -20.75 18.57
N ALA A 203 22.25 -21.13 17.81
CA ALA A 203 21.56 -22.40 17.99
C ALA A 203 22.48 -23.60 17.74
N PHE A 204 23.30 -23.54 16.69
CA PHE A 204 24.33 -24.54 16.40
C PHE A 204 25.36 -24.63 17.54
N ALA A 205 25.89 -23.49 17.99
CA ALA A 205 26.85 -23.43 19.10
C ALA A 205 26.25 -23.98 20.41
N ALA A 206 24.97 -23.73 20.68
CA ALA A 206 24.26 -24.26 21.84
C ALA A 206 24.09 -25.79 21.74
N ALA A 207 23.68 -26.31 20.58
CA ALA A 207 23.56 -27.74 20.33
C ALA A 207 24.91 -28.46 20.47
N TYR A 208 25.96 -27.89 19.87
CA TYR A 208 27.34 -28.40 19.95
C TYR A 208 27.84 -28.51 21.40
N ARG A 209 27.65 -27.45 22.21
CA ARG A 209 28.02 -27.46 23.64
C ARG A 209 27.23 -28.49 24.44
N SER A 210 25.93 -28.66 24.13
CA SER A 210 25.10 -29.68 24.78
C SER A 210 25.57 -31.10 24.44
N GLU A 211 25.98 -31.35 23.20
CA GLU A 211 26.40 -32.67 22.74
C GLU A 211 27.79 -33.06 23.27
N ILE A 212 28.76 -32.15 23.25
CA ILE A 212 30.08 -32.38 23.86
C ILE A 212 30.00 -32.50 25.38
N GLY A 213 29.16 -31.68 26.04
CA GLY A 213 28.91 -31.79 27.47
C GLY A 213 28.39 -33.19 27.86
N ASN A 214 27.58 -33.81 27.01
CA ASN A 214 27.05 -35.16 27.21
C ASN A 214 28.06 -36.28 26.89
N GLN A 215 28.93 -36.12 25.88
CA GLN A 215 29.93 -37.12 25.52
C GLN A 215 30.99 -37.37 26.61
N PHE A 216 31.36 -36.36 27.39
CA PHE A 216 32.28 -36.53 28.53
C PHE A 216 31.63 -37.16 29.78
N LEU A 217 30.30 -37.08 29.91
CA LEU A 217 29.55 -37.72 31.00
C LEU A 217 29.27 -39.21 30.71
N GLU A 218 28.88 -39.55 29.48
CA GLU A 218 28.60 -40.95 29.11
C GLU A 218 29.85 -41.85 29.08
N GLN A 219 31.05 -41.27 28.87
CA GLN A 219 32.28 -42.06 28.83
C GLN A 219 32.83 -42.45 30.22
N THR A 220 32.32 -41.84 31.30
CA THR A 220 32.81 -42.09 32.67
C THR A 220 31.89 -42.97 33.53
N SER A 221 30.65 -43.23 33.12
CA SER A 221 29.69 -44.03 33.90
C SER A 221 29.40 -45.39 33.27
N SER A 222 30.43 -46.24 33.14
CA SER A 222 30.24 -47.69 32.94
C SER A 222 30.91 -48.47 34.07
N ARG A 223 30.48 -48.22 35.31
CA ARG A 223 30.67 -49.20 36.40
C ARG A 223 29.75 -48.92 37.58
N ARG A 224 28.82 -49.85 37.80
CA ARG A 224 27.94 -50.01 38.98
C ARG A 224 26.94 -48.87 39.20
N ASP A 225 25.65 -49.19 39.07
CA ASP A 225 24.87 -49.35 40.28
C ASP A 225 23.60 -50.16 40.07
N THR A 226 23.54 -51.24 40.86
CA THR A 226 22.39 -52.09 41.11
C THR A 226 21.47 -51.43 42.14
N LEU A 227 20.17 -51.73 42.04
CA LEU A 227 19.17 -51.67 43.12
C LEU A 227 18.78 -50.27 43.63
N LYS A 228 17.59 -49.82 43.22
CA LYS A 228 16.47 -49.67 44.17
C LYS A 228 15.11 -49.57 43.49
N ARG A 229 14.22 -50.41 44.00
CA ARG A 229 12.82 -50.60 43.64
C ARG A 229 11.95 -49.97 44.73
N ARG A 230 11.03 -49.08 44.34
CA ARG A 230 9.70 -48.80 44.93
C ARG A 230 9.16 -47.56 44.19
N SER A 231 7.89 -47.35 43.89
CA SER A 231 6.64 -48.13 43.94
C SER A 231 5.55 -47.07 43.85
N ILE A 232 4.80 -46.98 42.75
CA ILE A 232 3.38 -46.59 42.79
C ILE A 232 2.67 -47.44 41.73
N GLN A 233 1.67 -48.19 42.18
CA GLN A 233 0.83 -49.10 41.41
C GLN A 233 -0.36 -48.34 40.83
N GLN A 234 -0.79 -48.67 39.60
CA GLN A 234 -2.21 -48.75 39.23
C GLN A 234 -2.41 -49.66 37.99
N THR A 235 -2.66 -50.93 38.29
CA THR A 235 -3.77 -51.81 37.82
C THR A 235 -4.21 -51.77 36.34
N MET A 236 -3.72 -52.72 35.51
CA MET A 236 -4.38 -53.95 34.96
C MET A 236 -5.40 -53.70 33.82
N LYS A 237 -5.29 -54.32 32.62
CA LYS A 237 -5.41 -55.76 32.30
C LYS A 237 -4.89 -56.13 30.87
N PRO A 238 -4.76 -57.43 30.52
CA PRO A 238 -3.66 -57.98 29.69
C PRO A 238 -4.09 -58.52 28.32
N SER A 239 -3.13 -58.76 27.41
CA SER A 239 -3.16 -59.95 26.54
C SER A 239 -1.83 -60.25 25.83
N ALA A 240 -1.45 -61.54 25.90
CA ALA A 240 -0.70 -62.40 24.98
C ALA A 240 0.74 -62.08 24.52
N ASN A 241 1.60 -63.07 24.84
CA ASN A 241 2.98 -63.32 24.41
C ASN A 241 3.26 -63.21 22.90
N ILE A 242 4.52 -62.86 22.55
CA ILE A 242 5.45 -63.55 21.63
C ILE A 242 6.83 -62.85 21.69
N PRO A 243 7.96 -63.56 21.39
CA PRO A 243 9.25 -63.37 22.05
C PRO A 243 10.24 -62.39 21.41
N ALA A 244 11.28 -62.11 22.18
CA ALA A 244 12.44 -61.27 21.90
C ALA A 244 13.09 -61.44 20.51
N PHE A 245 13.34 -60.31 19.84
CA PHE A 245 14.43 -60.15 18.89
C PHE A 245 14.99 -58.72 18.94
N LEU A 246 16.23 -58.62 19.40
CA LEU A 246 17.30 -57.67 19.07
C LEU A 246 16.99 -56.17 18.82
N SER A 247 17.41 -55.34 19.78
CA SER A 247 18.31 -54.18 19.61
C SER A 247 18.22 -53.35 18.30
N GLU A 248 17.14 -52.58 18.13
CA GLU A 248 17.04 -51.50 17.12
C GLU A 248 16.15 -50.32 17.61
N SER A 249 16.08 -50.11 18.92
CA SER A 249 14.92 -49.47 19.57
C SER A 249 15.01 -47.96 19.84
N GLN A 250 16.18 -47.32 19.77
CA GLN A 250 16.30 -45.90 20.16
C GLN A 250 15.85 -44.97 19.02
N GLU A 251 16.31 -45.22 17.79
CA GLU A 251 16.01 -44.38 16.62
C GLU A 251 14.54 -44.51 16.19
N SER A 252 13.97 -45.72 16.23
CA SER A 252 12.55 -45.94 15.94
C SER A 252 11.62 -45.25 16.93
N HIS A 253 12.02 -45.11 18.20
CA HIS A 253 11.20 -44.43 19.21
C HIS A 253 11.24 -42.90 19.06
N VAL A 254 12.39 -42.33 18.69
CA VAL A 254 12.52 -40.90 18.38
C VAL A 254 11.70 -40.56 17.12
N LEU A 255 11.79 -41.39 16.09
CA LEU A 255 11.06 -41.21 14.84
C LEU A 255 9.54 -41.38 15.05
N ALA A 256 9.12 -42.35 15.87
CA ALA A 256 7.72 -42.51 16.27
C ALA A 256 7.19 -41.31 17.08
N SER A 257 8.03 -40.69 17.93
CA SER A 257 7.65 -39.50 18.69
C SER A 257 7.53 -38.24 17.81
N LEU A 258 8.39 -38.10 16.80
CA LEU A 258 8.33 -37.03 15.80
C LEU A 258 7.10 -37.17 14.92
N LEU A 259 6.84 -38.38 14.41
CA LEU A 259 5.63 -38.67 13.62
C LEU A 259 4.37 -38.37 14.44
N ARG A 260 4.33 -38.76 15.72
CA ARG A 260 3.20 -38.47 16.61
C ARG A 260 2.99 -36.97 16.82
N ARG A 261 4.07 -36.18 16.89
CA ARG A 261 4.01 -34.70 16.98
C ARG A 261 3.48 -34.05 15.69
N ILE A 262 3.59 -34.75 14.56
CA ILE A 262 3.06 -34.36 13.24
C ILE A 262 1.67 -35.00 13.00
N GLY A 263 1.12 -35.73 13.98
CA GLY A 263 -0.21 -36.37 13.89
C GLY A 263 -0.22 -37.72 13.16
N LEU A 264 0.95 -38.31 12.91
CA LEU A 264 1.12 -39.59 12.21
C LEU A 264 1.53 -40.69 13.19
N SER A 265 0.92 -41.88 13.07
CA SER A 265 1.33 -43.05 13.84
C SER A 265 2.41 -43.82 13.10
N PHE A 266 3.47 -44.24 13.80
CA PHE A 266 4.58 -45.03 13.23
C PHE A 266 4.08 -46.31 12.53
N GLU A 267 3.10 -46.99 13.13
CA GLU A 267 2.44 -48.19 12.57
C GLU A 267 1.74 -47.93 11.23
N SER A 268 1.28 -46.70 10.99
CA SER A 268 0.54 -46.30 9.78
C SER A 268 1.45 -46.00 8.57
N VAL A 269 2.75 -45.83 8.79
CA VAL A 269 3.71 -45.47 7.72
C VAL A 269 4.48 -46.70 7.24
N PHE A 270 4.65 -47.71 8.11
CA PHE A 270 5.56 -48.83 7.85
C PHE A 270 4.89 -50.21 7.84
N GLN A 271 3.59 -50.35 8.17
CA GLN A 271 2.88 -51.61 7.95
C GLN A 271 2.22 -51.64 6.56
N SER A 272 2.62 -52.63 5.76
CA SER A 272 2.10 -52.94 4.42
C SER A 272 0.60 -53.26 4.48
N GLU A 273 -0.20 -52.60 3.63
CA GLU A 273 -1.61 -52.89 3.41
C GLU A 273 -1.81 -54.33 2.96
N GLU A 274 -2.19 -55.22 3.87
CA GLU A 274 -2.74 -56.52 3.51
C GLU A 274 -4.23 -56.56 3.85
N LYS A 275 -5.01 -56.59 2.76
CA LYS A 275 -6.44 -56.88 2.65
C LYS A 275 -7.42 -55.75 3.03
N ASP A 276 -7.89 -55.12 1.95
CA ASP A 276 -9.26 -54.64 1.75
C ASP A 276 -9.63 -53.36 2.51
N GLY A 277 -9.46 -52.20 1.82
CA GLY A 277 -9.90 -50.90 2.33
C GLY A 277 -9.03 -49.68 1.98
N GLY A 278 -7.97 -49.83 1.19
CA GLY A 278 -6.97 -48.76 0.96
C GLY A 278 -7.54 -47.43 0.44
N ALA A 279 -8.57 -47.45 -0.40
CA ALA A 279 -9.18 -46.21 -0.92
C ALA A 279 -10.00 -45.45 0.14
N ASN A 280 -10.75 -46.15 1.00
CA ASN A 280 -11.51 -45.54 2.08
C ASN A 280 -10.58 -45.10 3.21
N ALA A 281 -9.55 -45.90 3.52
CA ALA A 281 -8.51 -45.53 4.46
C ALA A 281 -7.77 -44.28 3.99
N LEU A 282 -7.40 -44.17 2.71
CA LEU A 282 -6.76 -42.97 2.16
C LEU A 282 -7.69 -41.74 2.21
N ALA A 283 -8.98 -41.91 1.93
CA ALA A 283 -9.97 -40.83 2.01
C ALA A 283 -10.16 -40.32 3.45
N GLU A 284 -10.30 -41.24 4.41
CA GLU A 284 -10.36 -40.91 5.85
C GLU A 284 -9.06 -40.24 6.31
N LYS A 285 -7.90 -40.70 5.83
CA LYS A 285 -6.59 -40.10 6.15
C LYS A 285 -6.46 -38.68 5.58
N ARG A 286 -6.92 -38.46 4.35
CA ARG A 286 -6.94 -37.12 3.73
C ARG A 286 -7.88 -36.18 4.49
N GLN A 287 -9.04 -36.67 4.91
CA GLN A 287 -9.99 -35.90 5.68
C GLN A 287 -9.44 -35.55 7.08
N HIS A 288 -8.80 -36.51 7.75
CA HIS A 288 -8.13 -36.28 9.03
C HIS A 288 -6.97 -35.28 8.90
N LEU A 289 -6.18 -35.32 7.83
CA LEU A 289 -5.09 -34.37 7.59
C LEU A 289 -5.63 -32.94 7.38
N LEU A 290 -6.71 -32.80 6.61
CA LEU A 290 -7.38 -31.51 6.42
C LEU A 290 -7.99 -30.98 7.73
N GLU A 291 -8.55 -31.85 8.55
CA GLU A 291 -9.08 -31.49 9.87
C GLU A 291 -7.97 -31.09 10.85
N CYS A 292 -6.84 -31.80 10.86
CA CYS A 292 -5.66 -31.40 11.61
C CYS A 292 -5.10 -30.04 11.16
N LEU A 293 -4.99 -29.79 9.85
CA LEU A 293 -4.55 -28.49 9.31
C LEU A 293 -5.49 -27.36 9.73
N ARG A 294 -6.80 -27.59 9.66
CA ARG A 294 -7.80 -26.61 10.13
C ARG A 294 -7.65 -26.35 11.63
N ASN A 295 -7.46 -27.39 12.43
CA ASN A 295 -7.29 -27.26 13.88
C ASN A 295 -5.97 -26.56 14.23
N PHE A 296 -4.89 -26.77 13.47
CA PHE A 296 -3.64 -26.02 13.62
C PHE A 296 -3.79 -24.54 13.27
N GLY A 297 -4.53 -24.21 12.19
CA GLY A 297 -4.86 -22.82 11.86
C GLY A 297 -5.62 -22.15 13.00
N VAL A 298 -6.71 -22.76 13.45
CA VAL A 298 -7.53 -22.21 14.56
C VAL A 298 -6.73 -22.09 15.87
N ALA A 299 -5.87 -23.05 16.20
CA ALA A 299 -5.05 -23.01 17.42
C ALA A 299 -3.91 -21.98 17.35
N ALA A 300 -3.33 -21.73 16.17
CA ALA A 300 -2.30 -20.71 15.96
C ALA A 300 -2.92 -19.30 15.92
N ASP A 301 -4.12 -19.16 15.36
CA ASP A 301 -4.84 -17.90 15.26
C ASP A 301 -5.47 -17.50 16.61
N SER A 302 -5.87 -18.46 17.45
CA SER A 302 -6.51 -18.19 18.75
C SER A 302 -5.73 -17.24 19.68
N PRO A 303 -4.42 -17.41 19.93
CA PRO A 303 -3.67 -16.46 20.76
C PRO A 303 -3.48 -15.10 20.07
N LEU A 304 -3.31 -15.10 18.74
CA LEU A 304 -3.17 -13.89 17.94
C LEU A 304 -4.45 -13.03 17.99
N VAL A 305 -5.62 -13.68 17.91
CA VAL A 305 -6.92 -13.01 18.02
C VAL A 305 -7.10 -12.37 19.40
N THR A 306 -6.67 -13.04 20.47
CA THR A 306 -6.77 -12.44 21.82
C THR A 306 -5.86 -11.23 22.01
N GLU A 307 -4.64 -11.27 21.47
CA GLU A 307 -3.72 -10.13 21.53
C GLU A 307 -4.20 -8.98 20.65
N THR A 308 -4.61 -9.25 19.40
CA THR A 308 -5.13 -8.23 18.47
C THR A 308 -6.42 -7.58 18.94
N VAL A 309 -7.33 -8.32 19.57
CA VAL A 309 -8.55 -7.74 20.17
C VAL A 309 -8.19 -6.81 21.34
N SER A 310 -7.21 -7.20 22.16
CA SER A 310 -6.77 -6.37 23.29
C SER A 310 -6.05 -5.09 22.85
N THR A 311 -5.23 -5.16 21.79
CA THR A 311 -4.56 -3.99 21.22
C THR A 311 -5.55 -3.06 20.54
N ASP A 312 -6.53 -3.61 19.82
CA ASP A 312 -7.61 -2.83 19.18
C ASP A 312 -8.52 -2.14 20.21
N GLN A 313 -8.75 -2.76 21.36
CA GLN A 313 -9.47 -2.12 22.45
C GLN A 313 -8.64 -0.99 23.09
N ALA A 314 -7.33 -1.18 23.26
CA ALA A 314 -6.43 -0.15 23.80
C ALA A 314 -6.27 1.05 22.85
N THR A 315 -6.12 0.81 21.54
CA THR A 315 -6.07 1.89 20.53
C THR A 315 -7.37 2.66 20.48
N ARG A 316 -8.52 1.98 20.54
CA ARG A 316 -9.84 2.63 20.58
C ARG A 316 -10.05 3.45 21.85
N LEU A 317 -9.58 2.96 23.00
CA LEU A 317 -9.60 3.73 24.25
C LEU A 317 -8.71 4.96 24.17
N LEU A 318 -7.49 4.84 23.63
CA LEU A 318 -6.58 5.97 23.41
C LEU A 318 -7.16 6.99 22.43
N LEU A 319 -7.76 6.53 21.33
CA LEU A 319 -8.48 7.40 20.39
C LEU A 319 -9.65 8.09 21.10
N SER A 320 -10.47 7.37 21.86
CA SER A 320 -11.61 7.97 22.57
C SER A 320 -11.20 9.00 23.64
N ALA A 321 -10.07 8.78 24.33
CA ALA A 321 -9.52 9.71 25.31
C ALA A 321 -8.84 10.93 24.66
N LEU A 322 -8.28 10.76 23.46
CA LEU A 322 -7.66 11.84 22.70
C LEU A 322 -8.71 12.73 22.01
N HIS A 323 -9.90 12.18 21.74
CA HIS A 323 -11.01 12.89 21.11
C HIS A 323 -12.10 13.35 22.11
N SER A 324 -11.94 13.11 23.43
CA SER A 324 -12.96 13.49 24.42
C SER A 324 -13.20 15.00 24.53
N ASP A 325 -12.24 15.83 24.09
CA ASP A 325 -12.34 17.30 24.07
C ASP A 325 -12.45 17.89 22.64
N SER A 326 -12.62 17.05 21.61
CA SER A 326 -12.73 17.48 20.21
C SER A 326 -14.10 17.14 19.62
N HIS A 327 -14.86 18.15 19.18
CA HIS A 327 -16.14 17.97 18.50
C HIS A 327 -16.02 17.57 17.01
N GLN A 328 -14.86 17.11 16.57
CA GLN A 328 -14.62 16.72 15.18
C GLN A 328 -14.30 15.22 15.11
N GLU A 329 -15.28 14.44 14.65
CA GLU A 329 -15.06 13.09 14.14
C GLU A 329 -14.28 13.20 12.83
N THR A 330 -12.96 13.06 12.89
CA THR A 330 -12.17 12.87 11.67
C THR A 330 -12.36 11.42 11.22
N SER A 331 -13.39 11.19 10.39
CA SER A 331 -13.51 9.93 9.67
C SER A 331 -12.42 9.87 8.60
N LEU A 332 -11.61 8.82 8.64
CA LEU A 332 -10.63 8.50 7.59
C LEU A 332 -11.29 7.91 6.34
N THR A 333 -12.62 7.70 6.37
CA THR A 333 -13.37 7.28 5.19
C THR A 333 -13.73 8.51 4.36
N ASP A 334 -13.26 8.52 3.12
CA ASP A 334 -13.73 9.47 2.11
C ASP A 334 -15.26 9.28 1.96
N VAL A 335 -16.00 10.36 2.18
CA VAL A 335 -17.47 10.38 2.17
C VAL A 335 -18.02 9.86 0.83
N ASP A 336 -17.26 10.00 -0.24
CA ASP A 336 -17.65 9.52 -1.56
C ASP A 336 -17.49 7.99 -1.70
N ASN A 337 -16.51 7.39 -1.02
CA ASN A 337 -16.37 5.92 -0.96
C ASN A 337 -17.49 5.29 -0.11
N GLU A 338 -17.90 5.96 0.97
CA GLU A 338 -18.98 5.48 1.84
C GLU A 338 -20.35 5.56 1.14
N LYS A 339 -20.59 6.62 0.36
CA LYS A 339 -21.75 6.71 -0.54
C LYS A 339 -21.72 5.64 -1.62
N GLY A 340 -20.56 5.41 -2.25
CA GLY A 340 -20.40 4.37 -3.27
C GLY A 340 -20.64 2.96 -2.73
N LEU A 341 -20.17 2.67 -1.51
CA LEU A 341 -20.44 1.42 -0.81
C LEU A 341 -21.92 1.26 -0.46
N SER A 342 -22.57 2.32 0.02
CA SER A 342 -24.00 2.32 0.34
C SER A 342 -24.86 2.10 -0.91
N GLU A 343 -24.48 2.69 -2.03
CA GLU A 343 -25.16 2.49 -3.32
C GLU A 343 -24.95 1.07 -3.84
N LEU A 344 -23.73 0.53 -3.75
CA LEU A 344 -23.43 -0.84 -4.13
C LEU A 344 -24.19 -1.84 -3.26
N GLU A 345 -24.29 -1.60 -1.94
CA GLU A 345 -25.08 -2.42 -1.02
C GLU A 345 -26.56 -2.39 -1.37
N ALA A 346 -27.11 -1.21 -1.70
CA ALA A 346 -28.48 -1.08 -2.16
C ALA A 346 -28.72 -1.87 -3.47
N GLN A 347 -27.79 -1.80 -4.43
CA GLN A 347 -27.86 -2.57 -5.68
C GLN A 347 -27.76 -4.08 -5.43
N LEU A 348 -26.88 -4.52 -4.53
CA LEU A 348 -26.76 -5.92 -4.11
C LEU A 348 -28.04 -6.41 -3.44
N GLY A 349 -28.66 -5.58 -2.59
CA GLY A 349 -29.95 -5.88 -1.98
C GLY A 349 -31.09 -6.03 -3.00
N VAL A 350 -31.07 -5.24 -4.08
CA VAL A 350 -32.03 -5.38 -5.20
C VAL A 350 -31.79 -6.69 -5.95
N ILE A 351 -30.54 -7.03 -6.24
CA ILE A 351 -30.18 -8.29 -6.93
C ILE A 351 -30.55 -9.49 -6.06
N GLN A 352 -30.26 -9.45 -4.76
CA GLN A 352 -30.61 -10.52 -3.83
C GLN A 352 -32.12 -10.70 -3.73
N LYS A 353 -32.89 -9.61 -3.71
CA LYS A 353 -34.37 -9.66 -3.79
C LYS A 353 -34.84 -10.20 -5.14
N GLY A 354 -34.15 -9.86 -6.24
CA GLY A 354 -34.42 -10.42 -7.57
C GLY A 354 -34.21 -11.93 -7.62
N ILE A 355 -33.11 -12.41 -7.04
CA ILE A 355 -32.77 -13.83 -6.92
C ILE A 355 -33.75 -14.55 -5.99
N GLY A 356 -34.15 -13.95 -4.88
CA GLY A 356 -35.19 -14.51 -3.99
C GLY A 356 -36.58 -14.55 -4.62
N ARG A 357 -36.85 -13.74 -5.66
CA ARG A 357 -38.10 -13.75 -6.43
C ARG A 357 -38.06 -14.69 -7.65
N LEU A 358 -36.88 -15.19 -8.01
CA LEU A 358 -36.76 -16.22 -9.04
C LEU A 358 -37.22 -17.55 -8.43
N ASP A 359 -38.37 -18.03 -8.90
CA ASP A 359 -38.92 -19.32 -8.53
C ASP A 359 -38.03 -20.43 -9.12
N MET A 360 -37.07 -20.92 -8.33
CA MET A 360 -36.16 -22.00 -8.74
C MET A 360 -36.91 -23.31 -9.06
N ASP A 361 -38.15 -23.47 -8.59
CA ASP A 361 -38.99 -24.62 -8.92
C ASP A 361 -39.55 -24.56 -10.36
N SER A 362 -39.53 -23.38 -10.99
CA SER A 362 -39.85 -23.24 -12.42
C SER A 362 -38.77 -23.83 -13.32
N LEU A 363 -37.50 -23.84 -12.87
CA LEU A 363 -36.38 -24.47 -13.59
C LEU A 363 -36.38 -26.00 -13.47
N TYR A 364 -36.96 -26.55 -12.39
CA TYR A 364 -37.13 -27.99 -12.20
C TYR A 364 -38.42 -28.55 -12.81
N ARG A 365 -39.33 -27.69 -13.28
CA ARG A 365 -40.54 -28.12 -13.99
C ARG A 365 -40.16 -28.59 -15.40
N ARG A 366 -39.87 -29.89 -15.55
CA ARG A 366 -39.70 -30.55 -16.87
C ARG A 366 -40.82 -30.10 -17.80
N ASP A 367 -40.44 -29.48 -18.91
CA ASP A 367 -41.39 -29.08 -19.94
C ASP A 367 -41.97 -30.35 -20.57
N LYS A 368 -43.27 -30.58 -20.34
CA LYS A 368 -43.99 -31.75 -20.90
C LYS A 368 -43.96 -31.78 -22.42
N ASN A 369 -43.66 -30.64 -23.06
CA ASN A 369 -43.48 -30.56 -24.50
C ASN A 369 -42.14 -31.17 -24.95
N GLN A 370 -41.11 -31.13 -24.10
CA GLN A 370 -39.80 -31.71 -24.38
C GLN A 370 -39.83 -33.25 -24.30
N GLU A 371 -40.60 -33.82 -23.36
CA GLU A 371 -40.86 -35.27 -23.30
C GLU A 371 -41.67 -35.76 -24.51
N ARG A 372 -42.72 -35.04 -24.91
CA ARG A 372 -43.46 -35.38 -26.14
C ARG A 372 -42.59 -35.32 -27.38
N PHE A 373 -41.68 -34.35 -27.46
CA PHE A 373 -40.73 -34.25 -28.57
C PHE A 373 -39.76 -35.44 -28.60
N LEU A 374 -39.27 -35.89 -27.44
CA LEU A 374 -38.42 -37.07 -27.34
C LEU A 374 -39.17 -38.38 -27.65
N GLU A 375 -40.44 -38.51 -27.27
CA GLU A 375 -41.28 -39.67 -27.62
C GLU A 375 -41.63 -39.74 -29.11
N THR A 376 -41.70 -38.61 -29.82
CA THR A 376 -42.00 -38.60 -31.27
C THR A 376 -40.77 -38.94 -32.11
N TRP A 377 -39.58 -38.93 -31.51
CA TRP A 377 -38.29 -39.18 -32.16
C TRP A 377 -37.57 -40.43 -31.64
N SER A 378 -38.20 -41.21 -30.75
CA SER A 378 -37.84 -42.60 -30.47
C SER A 378 -38.71 -43.55 -31.29
#